data_AF-A0A2V2UDV8-F1
#
_entry.id   AF-A0A2V2UDV8-F1
#
_cell.length_a   1.000
_cell.length_b   1.000
_cell.length_c   1.000
_cell.angle_alpha   90.00
_cell.angle_beta   90.00
_cell.angle_gamma   90.00
#
_symmetry.space_group_name_H-M   'P 1'
#
loop_
_entity.id
_entity.type
_entity.pdbx_description
1 polymer ?
#
loop_
_entity_poly.entity_id
_entity_poly.type
_entity_poly.pdbx_seq_one_letter_code
_entity_poly.pdbx_strand_id
1 'polypeptide(L)'
;MISHTYNQTNGNLTRQLFSWDNIPNADQDKEVLRYFLKQRLRSNWLDKAEIRKTEDRNSIIVSYGLNSLLISLNKEKTRQL
;
A
#
# COMPACT_ATOMS: atom_id res chain seq x y z
N MET A 1 1.11 -18.46 2.21
CA MET A 1 1.87 -18.44 0.95
C MET A 1 1.60 -17.08 0.30
N ILE A 2 2.56 -16.15 0.29
CA ILE A 2 2.43 -14.88 -0.44
C ILE A 2 3.32 -15.02 -1.66
N SER A 3 2.76 -15.58 -2.72
CA SER A 3 3.48 -15.78 -3.98
C SER A 3 3.08 -14.66 -4.95
N HIS A 4 4.09 -13.95 -5.43
CA HIS A 4 4.08 -13.00 -6.56
C HIS A 4 3.69 -11.55 -6.24
N THR A 5 4.63 -10.81 -5.62
CA THR A 5 4.78 -9.38 -5.89
C THR A 5 5.55 -9.22 -7.21
N TYR A 6 4.94 -8.57 -8.20
CA TYR A 6 5.33 -8.58 -9.63
C TYR A 6 6.52 -7.68 -10.01
N ASN A 7 7.42 -7.36 -9.06
CA ASN A 7 8.59 -6.53 -9.33
C ASN A 7 9.85 -7.41 -9.32
N GLN A 8 9.97 -8.24 -10.36
CA GLN A 8 11.19 -9.02 -10.62
C GLN A 8 12.04 -8.27 -11.65
N THR A 9 13.07 -7.57 -11.19
CA THR A 9 14.20 -7.16 -12.02
C THR A 9 15.47 -7.81 -11.48
N ASN A 10 16.07 -8.66 -12.31
CA ASN A 10 17.43 -9.20 -12.16
C ASN A 10 17.71 -10.13 -10.96
N GLY A 11 16.83 -11.11 -10.68
CA GLY A 11 17.16 -12.24 -9.80
C GLY A 11 17.30 -11.94 -8.30
N ASN A 12 17.17 -10.67 -7.90
CA ASN A 12 16.94 -10.28 -6.52
C ASN A 12 15.43 -10.16 -6.28
N LEU A 13 14.90 -10.99 -5.38
CA LEU A 13 13.53 -10.85 -4.87
C LEU A 13 13.45 -9.59 -3.99
N THR A 14 13.37 -8.41 -4.59
CA THR A 14 12.84 -7.26 -3.86
C THR A 14 11.38 -7.58 -3.55
N ARG A 15 11.06 -7.81 -2.28
CA ARG A 15 9.67 -7.92 -1.76
C ARG A 15 8.96 -6.56 -1.86
N GLN A 16 8.89 -5.99 -3.07
CA GLN A 16 8.19 -4.75 -3.32
C GLN A 16 6.69 -5.05 -3.31
N LEU A 17 6.03 -4.73 -2.21
CA LEU A 17 4.62 -5.03 -1.98
C LEU A 17 3.72 -4.35 -3.02
N PHE A 18 3.95 -3.08 -3.31
CA PHE A 18 3.21 -2.31 -4.30
C PHE A 18 4.06 -1.12 -4.77
N SER A 19 3.68 -0.49 -5.88
CA SER A 19 4.22 0.79 -6.31
C SER A 19 3.43 1.94 -5.70
N TRP A 20 4.12 2.89 -5.06
CA TRP A 20 3.49 4.09 -4.50
C TRP A 20 2.78 4.92 -5.57
N ASP A 21 3.38 5.01 -6.77
CA ASP A 21 2.86 5.84 -7.86
C ASP A 21 1.63 5.24 -8.54
N ASN A 22 1.47 3.93 -8.43
CA ASN A 22 0.34 3.21 -9.03
C ASN A 22 -0.92 3.28 -8.17
N ILE A 23 -0.83 3.59 -6.87
CA ILE A 23 -1.98 3.81 -6.00
C ILE A 23 -2.60 5.20 -6.29
N PRO A 24 -3.93 5.33 -6.43
CA PRO A 24 -4.97 4.29 -6.30
C PRO A 24 -5.43 3.69 -7.65
N ASN A 25 -4.78 4.07 -8.75
CA ASN A 25 -5.27 3.85 -10.11
C ASN A 25 -5.07 2.42 -10.62
N ALA A 26 -4.06 1.69 -10.12
CA ALA A 26 -3.84 0.30 -10.46
C ALA A 26 -4.56 -0.61 -9.45
N ASP A 27 -5.57 -1.34 -9.93
CA ASP A 27 -6.36 -2.24 -9.08
C ASP A 27 -5.48 -3.29 -8.38
N GLN A 28 -4.47 -3.82 -9.06
CA GLN A 28 -3.58 -4.82 -8.46
C GLN A 28 -2.79 -4.25 -7.27
N ASP A 29 -2.13 -3.11 -7.43
CA ASP A 29 -1.38 -2.48 -6.33
C ASP A 29 -2.31 -2.11 -5.16
N LYS A 30 -3.52 -1.63 -5.48
CA LYS A 30 -4.57 -1.30 -4.51
C LYS A 30 -4.99 -2.53 -3.68
N GLU A 31 -5.23 -3.67 -4.33
CA GLU A 31 -5.56 -4.92 -3.65
C GLU A 31 -4.39 -5.46 -2.80
N VAL A 32 -3.15 -5.35 -3.27
CA VAL A 32 -1.99 -5.80 -2.48
C VAL A 32 -1.79 -4.93 -1.23
N LEU A 33 -1.95 -3.60 -1.35
CA LEU A 33 -1.94 -2.71 -0.19
C LEU A 33 -3.04 -3.09 0.81
N ARG A 34 -4.28 -3.30 0.34
CA ARG A 34 -5.40 -3.72 1.19
C ARG A 34 -5.10 -5.04 1.92
N TYR A 35 -4.61 -6.05 1.19
CA TYR A 35 -4.26 -7.35 1.74
C TYR A 35 -3.16 -7.21 2.81
N PHE A 36 -2.11 -6.44 2.52
CA PHE A 36 -1.03 -6.20 3.48
C PHE A 36 -1.54 -5.54 4.77
N LEU A 37 -2.37 -4.49 4.66
CA LEU A 37 -2.95 -3.81 5.81
C LEU A 37 -3.85 -4.74 6.62
N LYS A 38 -4.66 -5.58 5.95
CA LYS A 38 -5.52 -6.57 6.62
C LYS A 38 -4.71 -7.57 7.42
N GLN A 39 -3.61 -8.07 6.87
CA GLN A 39 -2.73 -9.00 7.60
C GLN A 39 -2.03 -8.35 8.79
N ARG A 40 -1.65 -7.07 8.68
CA ARG A 40 -0.96 -6.32 9.74
C ARG A 40 -1.88 -5.87 10.86
N LEU A 41 -3.03 -5.29 10.50
CA LEU A 41 -3.97 -4.68 11.45
C LEU A 41 -5.08 -5.64 11.90
N ARG A 42 -5.24 -6.79 11.22
CA ARG A 42 -6.26 -7.81 11.49
C ARG A 42 -7.68 -7.23 11.57
N SER A 43 -7.98 -6.26 10.70
CA SER A 43 -9.24 -5.52 10.73
C SER A 43 -10.10 -5.77 9.49
N ASN A 44 -11.39 -6.01 9.69
CA ASN A 44 -12.34 -6.41 8.63
C ASN A 44 -12.85 -5.23 7.79
N TRP A 45 -12.84 -4.01 8.32
CA TRP A 45 -13.29 -2.84 7.56
C TRP A 45 -12.44 -2.56 6.31
N LEU A 46 -11.20 -3.08 6.31
CA LEU A 46 -10.28 -2.98 5.18
C LEU A 46 -10.81 -3.70 3.93
N ASP A 47 -11.67 -4.71 4.07
CA ASP A 47 -12.26 -5.44 2.93
C ASP A 47 -13.14 -4.54 2.04
N LYS A 48 -13.70 -3.48 2.62
CA LYS A 48 -14.58 -2.52 1.93
C LYS A 48 -13.99 -1.11 1.90
N ALA A 49 -12.75 -0.95 2.34
CA ALA A 49 -12.13 0.37 2.42
C ALA A 49 -11.88 0.95 1.04
N GLU A 50 -12.28 2.21 0.90
CA GLU A 50 -11.84 3.06 -0.19
C GLU A 50 -10.37 3.41 0.03
N ILE A 51 -9.59 3.39 -1.05
CA ILE A 51 -8.18 3.76 -1.05
C ILE A 51 -8.04 4.91 -2.03
N ARG A 52 -7.64 6.08 -1.52
CA ARG A 52 -7.41 7.28 -2.32
C ARG A 52 -6.07 7.91 -1.96
N LYS A 53 -5.53 8.70 -2.88
CA LYS A 53 -4.31 9.47 -2.64
C LYS A 53 -4.67 10.93 -2.40
N THR A 54 -3.95 11.60 -1.51
CA THR A 54 -4.13 13.04 -1.28
C THR A 54 -3.72 13.83 -2.52
N GLU A 55 -4.24 15.06 -2.66
CA GLU A 55 -3.93 15.94 -3.81
C GLU A 55 -2.43 16.23 -3.93
N ASP A 56 -1.74 16.35 -2.79
CA ASP A 56 -0.27 16.54 -2.72
C ASP A 56 0.53 15.27 -3.05
N ARG A 57 -0.14 14.14 -3.29
CA ARG A 57 0.41 12.81 -3.58
C ARG A 57 1.39 12.26 -2.52
N ASN A 58 1.47 12.90 -1.35
CA ASN A 58 2.39 12.51 -0.28
C ASN A 58 1.79 11.50 0.69
N SER A 59 0.47 11.30 0.65
CA SER A 59 -0.23 10.36 1.52
C SER A 59 -1.29 9.53 0.80
N ILE A 60 -1.55 8.35 1.34
CA ILE A 60 -2.66 7.47 0.98
C ILE A 60 -3.64 7.47 2.15
N ILE A 61 -4.92 7.69 1.86
CA ILE A 61 -6.02 7.58 2.81
C ILE A 61 -6.75 6.27 2.52
N VAL A 62 -6.92 5.46 3.56
CA VAL A 62 -7.71 4.22 3.53
C VAL A 62 -8.86 4.38 4.51
N SER A 63 -10.11 4.30 4.05
CA SER A 63 -11.26 4.60 4.92
C SER A 63 -12.50 3.76 4.61
N TYR A 64 -13.25 3.42 5.66
CA TYR A 64 -14.58 2.81 5.58
C TYR A 64 -15.45 3.24 6.76
N GLY A 65 -16.52 3.98 6.49
CA GLY A 65 -17.38 4.56 7.53
C GLY A 65 -16.58 5.49 8.44
N LEU A 66 -16.57 5.20 9.75
CA LEU A 66 -15.82 5.97 10.75
C LEU A 66 -14.35 5.54 10.90
N ASN A 67 -13.95 4.43 10.27
CA ASN A 67 -12.57 3.95 10.34
C ASN A 67 -11.73 4.61 9.26
N SER A 68 -10.56 5.11 9.63
CA SER A 68 -9.59 5.64 8.67
C SER A 68 -8.15 5.34 9.08
N LEU A 69 -7.28 5.27 8.07
CA LEU A 69 -5.84 5.14 8.19
C LEU A 69 -5.19 6.11 7.20
N LEU A 70 -4.20 6.86 7.69
CA LEU A 70 -3.36 7.73 6.87
C LEU A 70 -1.96 7.13 6.78
N ILE A 71 -1.48 6.90 5.56
CA ILE A 71 -0.12 6.44 5.28
C ILE A 71 0.59 7.58 4.58
N SER A 72 1.65 8.13 5.18
CA SER A 72 2.40 9.26 4.62
C SER A 72 3.85 8.88 4.36
N LEU A 73 4.41 9.36 3.24
CA LEU A 73 5.84 9.28 3.01
C LEU A 73 6.55 10.24 3.97
N ASN A 74 7.49 9.71 4.74
CA ASN A 74 8.44 10.56 5.43
C ASN A 74 9.34 11.22 4.37
N LYS A 75 9.39 12.55 4.38
CA LYS A 75 10.22 13.33 3.45
C LYS A 75 11.71 13.23 3.79
N GLU A 76 12.05 12.78 4.98
CA GLU A 76 13.44 12.50 5.35
C GLU A 76 13.92 11.24 4.62
N LYS A 77 14.96 11.40 3.80
CA LYS A 77 15.64 10.26 3.18
C LYS A 77 16.23 9.39 4.27
N THR A 78 15.58 8.26 4.54
CA THR A 78 16.21 7.18 5.29
C THR A 78 17.21 6.50 4.36
N ARG A 79 18.51 6.57 4.68
CA ARG A 79 19.50 5.69 4.05
C ARG A 79 19.15 4.27 4.47
N GLN A 80 18.89 3.39 3.50
CA GLN A 80 18.91 1.95 3.75
C GLN A 80 20.39 1.59 4.01
N LEU A 81 20.71 1.15 5.23
CA LEU A 81 22.01 0.60 5.61
C LEU A 81 22.14 -0.84 5.11
#